data_AF-A0A958MK28-F1
#
_entry.id   AF-A0A958MK28-F1
#
_cell.length_a   1.000
_cell.length_b   1.000
_cell.length_c   1.000
_cell.angle_alpha   90.00
_cell.angle_beta   90.00
_cell.angle_gamma   90.00
#
_symmetry.space_group_name_H-M   'P 1'
#
loop_
_entity.id
_entity.type
_entity.pdbx_description
1 polymer ?
#
loop_
_entity_poly.entity_id
_entity_poly.type
_entity_poly.pdbx_seq_one_letter_code
_entity_poly.pdbx_strand_id
1 'polypeptide(L)'
;MIQRIQTIYLLLSAAVSAGLIFVFHLWTNTEDVPVFAKDENLYLGLFLGSALLSLIAIFKYKNRKFQFVLGRLNIILNFILLGLFVYQSLNV
;
A
#
# COMPACT_ATOMS: atom_id res chain seq x y z
N MET A 1 2.45 1.84 -23.90
CA MET A 1 2.02 0.44 -24.14
C MET A 1 1.34 -0.10 -22.89
N ILE A 2 0.03 0.17 -22.74
CA ILE A 2 -0.85 -0.38 -21.69
C ILE A 2 -1.17 -1.87 -21.91
N GLN A 3 -0.61 -2.47 -22.95
CA GLN A 3 -0.92 -3.78 -23.50
C GLN A 3 -0.63 -4.99 -22.59
N ARG A 4 -0.22 -4.77 -21.33
CA ARG A 4 -0.02 -5.84 -20.35
C ARG A 4 -0.89 -5.57 -19.14
N ILE A 5 -1.67 -6.59 -18.76
CA ILE A 5 -2.57 -6.58 -17.61
C ILE A 5 -1.81 -6.23 -16.31
N GLN A 6 -0.51 -6.56 -16.21
CA GLN A 6 0.35 -6.20 -15.07
C GLN A 6 0.39 -4.69 -14.77
N THR A 7 0.44 -3.83 -15.80
CA THR A 7 0.43 -2.37 -15.58
C THR A 7 -0.90 -1.87 -15.03
N ILE A 8 -2.01 -2.54 -15.35
CA ILE A 8 -3.33 -2.23 -14.79
C ILE A 8 -3.36 -2.60 -13.30
N TYR A 9 -2.83 -3.78 -12.94
CA TYR A 9 -2.75 -4.18 -11.52
C TYR A 9 -1.87 -3.25 -10.69
N LEU A 10 -0.73 -2.80 -11.23
CA LEU A 10 0.13 -1.83 -10.54
C LEU A 10 -0.56 -0.47 -10.39
N LEU A 11 -1.32 -0.04 -11.40
CA LEU A 11 -2.07 1.22 -11.34
C LEU A 11 -3.20 1.15 -10.30
N LEU A 12 -3.95 0.04 -10.28
CA LEU A 12 -4.94 -0.22 -9.23
C LEU A 12 -4.29 -0.26 -7.85
N SER A 13 -3.16 -0.95 -7.69
CA SER A 13 -2.41 -0.97 -6.43
C SER A 13 -1.98 0.44 -6.01
N ALA A 14 -1.48 1.27 -6.92
CA ALA A 14 -1.14 2.65 -6.60
C ALA A 14 -2.37 3.47 -6.19
N ALA A 15 -3.50 3.31 -6.87
CA ALA A 15 -4.74 4.02 -6.54
C ALA A 15 -5.31 3.59 -5.19
N VAL A 16 -5.30 2.29 -4.90
CA VAL A 16 -5.70 1.69 -3.61
C VAL A 16 -4.78 2.21 -2.50
N SER A 17 -3.47 2.05 -2.65
CA SER A 17 -2.45 2.46 -1.67
C SER A 17 -2.20 3.97 -1.61
N ALA A 18 -2.91 4.82 -2.37
CA ALA A 18 -2.81 6.28 -2.24
C ALA A 18 -4.16 6.92 -1.92
N GLY A 19 -5.26 6.34 -2.41
CA GLY A 19 -6.61 6.87 -2.24
C GLY A 19 -7.34 6.32 -1.02
N LEU A 20 -7.31 4.99 -0.80
CA LEU A 20 -8.16 4.37 0.22
C LEU A 20 -7.79 4.78 1.65
N ILE A 21 -6.54 5.20 1.86
CA ILE A 21 -6.00 5.65 3.14
C ILE A 21 -6.79 6.83 3.72
N PHE A 22 -7.35 7.67 2.85
CA PHE A 22 -8.11 8.84 3.25
C PHE A 22 -9.62 8.57 3.37
N VAL A 23 -10.09 7.44 2.83
CA VAL A 23 -11.51 7.09 2.76
C VAL A 23 -11.90 6.12 3.89
N PHE A 24 -11.03 5.16 4.21
CA PHE A 24 -11.28 4.14 5.22
C PHE A 24 -10.46 4.40 6.48
N HIS A 25 -11.10 4.31 7.64
CA HIS A 25 -10.41 4.26 8.93
C HIS A 25 -9.71 2.90 9.09
N LEU A 26 -8.56 2.87 9.73
CA LEU A 26 -7.79 1.65 9.95
C LEU A 26 -8.36 0.82 11.10
N TRP A 27 -8.65 1.48 12.22
CA TRP A 27 -9.31 0.89 13.39
C TRP A 27 -10.05 1.98 14.18
N THR A 28 -10.93 1.57 15.08
CA THR A 28 -11.58 2.43 16.07
C THR A 28 -10.89 2.24 17.40
N ASN A 29 -10.54 3.33 18.08
CA ASN A 29 -9.93 3.26 19.41
C ASN A 29 -11.00 2.95 20.48
N THR A 30 -10.59 2.73 21.74
CA THR A 30 -11.48 2.40 22.88
C THR A 30 -12.55 3.47 23.17
N GLU A 31 -12.37 4.69 22.64
CA GLU A 31 -13.31 5.82 22.74
C GLU A 31 -14.19 6.00 21.47
N ASP A 32 -14.29 4.97 20.61
CA ASP A 32 -15.01 4.99 19.32
C ASP A 32 -14.52 6.04 18.31
N VAL A 33 -13.31 6.58 18.52
CA VAL A 33 -12.69 7.53 17.60
C VAL A 33 -12.04 6.77 16.43
N PRO A 34 -12.41 7.08 15.17
CA PRO A 34 -11.80 6.45 14.00
C PRO A 34 -10.37 6.95 13.79
N VAL A 35 -9.41 6.03 13.81
CA VAL A 35 -7.99 6.31 13.52
C VAL A 35 -7.73 6.03 12.04
N PHE A 36 -7.23 7.03 11.33
CA PHE A 36 -6.85 6.93 9.92
C PHE A 36 -5.34 6.70 9.79
N ALA A 37 -4.88 6.18 8.65
CA ALA A 37 -3.44 5.99 8.48
C ALA A 37 -2.66 7.31 8.49
N LYS A 38 -3.31 8.45 8.22
CA LYS A 38 -2.69 9.78 8.32
C LYS A 38 -2.31 10.17 9.74
N ASP A 39 -2.99 9.60 10.74
CA ASP A 39 -2.80 9.96 12.15
C ASP A 39 -1.54 9.30 12.71
N GLU A 40 -1.07 8.24 12.04
CA GLU A 40 0.11 7.47 12.42
C GLU A 40 1.17 7.48 11.33
N ASN A 41 2.30 8.14 11.61
CA ASN A 41 3.34 8.39 10.62
C ASN A 41 3.95 7.10 10.02
N LEU A 42 3.97 6.02 10.81
CA LEU A 42 4.45 4.71 10.37
C LEU A 42 3.52 4.11 9.30
N TYR A 43 2.21 4.06 9.55
CA TYR A 43 1.24 3.52 8.60
C TYR A 43 1.15 4.39 7.34
N LEU A 44 1.13 5.72 7.49
CA LEU A 44 1.18 6.64 6.36
C LEU A 44 2.42 6.39 5.49
N GLY A 45 3.60 6.26 6.10
CA GLY A 45 4.85 6.01 5.39
C GLY A 45 4.85 4.67 4.62
N LEU A 46 4.34 3.61 5.23
CA LEU A 46 4.24 2.29 4.58
C LEU A 46 3.28 2.34 3.39
N PHE A 47 2.10 2.90 3.57
CA PHE A 47 1.11 3.01 2.52
C PHE A 47 1.59 3.88 1.34
N LEU A 48 2.14 5.06 1.62
CA LEU A 48 2.74 5.91 0.58
C LEU A 48 3.95 5.24 -0.08
N GLY A 49 4.74 4.49 0.68
CA GLY A 49 5.82 3.67 0.15
C GLY A 49 5.31 2.62 -0.84
N SER A 50 4.21 1.93 -0.52
CA SER A 50 3.53 1.00 -1.42
C SER A 50 3.05 1.67 -2.71
N ALA A 51 2.42 2.85 -2.60
CA ALA A 51 1.97 3.61 -3.77
C ALA A 51 3.15 4.06 -4.66
N LEU A 52 4.21 4.59 -4.07
CA LEU A 52 5.41 5.02 -4.78
C LEU A 52 6.10 3.85 -5.48
N LEU A 53 6.22 2.70 -4.83
CA LEU A 53 6.78 1.49 -5.45
C LEU A 53 5.97 1.05 -6.67
N SER A 54 4.64 1.05 -6.58
CA SER A 54 3.76 0.76 -7.71
C SER A 54 3.89 1.78 -8.83
N LEU A 55 3.93 3.07 -8.53
CA LEU A 55 4.12 4.14 -9.52
C LEU A 55 5.47 4.03 -10.23
N ILE A 56 6.56 3.88 -9.47
CA ILE A 56 7.91 3.70 -10.03
C ILE A 56 7.96 2.46 -10.93
N ALA A 57 7.29 1.37 -10.53
CA ALA A 57 7.21 0.14 -11.33
C ALA A 57 6.47 0.36 -12.67
N ILE A 58 5.45 1.22 -12.71
CA ILE A 58 4.74 1.60 -13.95
C ILE A 58 5.68 2.37 -14.88
N PHE A 59 6.39 3.39 -14.36
CA PHE A 59 7.32 4.18 -15.18
C PHE A 59 8.53 3.38 -15.66
N LYS A 60 8.96 2.34 -14.93
CA LYS A 60 10.06 1.44 -15.30
C LYS A 60 9.64 0.29 -16.23
N TYR A 61 8.60 0.47 -17.05
CA TYR A 61 8.06 -0.54 -17.98
C TYR A 61 9.08 -1.14 -18.94
N LYS A 62 10.16 -0.42 -19.26
CA LYS A 62 11.24 -0.89 -20.15
C LYS A 62 12.12 -1.95 -19.49
N ASN A 63 12.30 -1.90 -18.17
CA ASN A 63 13.15 -2.82 -17.39
C ASN A 63 12.31 -3.88 -16.67
N ARG A 64 11.96 -4.94 -17.40
CA ARG A 64 11.04 -6.00 -16.92
C ARG A 64 11.48 -6.70 -15.63
N LYS A 65 12.77 -7.02 -15.50
CA LYS A 65 13.32 -7.65 -14.28
C LYS A 65 13.11 -6.74 -13.06
N PHE A 66 13.32 -5.43 -13.23
CA PHE A 66 13.12 -4.45 -12.16
C PHE A 66 11.65 -4.30 -11.79
N GLN A 67 10.74 -4.27 -12.78
CA GLN A 67 9.30 -4.24 -12.55
C GLN A 67 8.81 -5.47 -11.75
N PHE A 68 9.37 -6.65 -12.00
CA PHE A 68 9.06 -7.87 -11.24
C PHE A 68 9.57 -7.79 -9.79
N VAL A 69 10.79 -7.31 -9.58
CA VAL A 69 11.37 -7.12 -8.24
C VAL A 69 10.56 -6.11 -7.43
N LEU A 70 10.20 -4.96 -8.02
CA LEU A 70 9.38 -3.94 -7.36
C LEU A 70 7.98 -4.46 -7.02
N GLY A 71 7.35 -5.23 -7.91
CA GLY A 71 6.05 -5.84 -7.63
C GLY A 71 6.11 -6.78 -6.42
N ARG A 72 7.14 -7.62 -6.34
CA ARG A 72 7.36 -8.49 -5.17
C ARG A 72 7.63 -7.72 -3.89
N LEU A 73 8.45 -6.66 -3.98
CA LEU A 73 8.72 -5.80 -2.83
C LEU A 73 7.41 -5.17 -2.30
N ASN A 74 6.53 -4.75 -3.21
CA ASN A 74 5.25 -4.18 -2.83
C ASN A 74 4.31 -5.19 -2.15
N ILE A 75 4.31 -6.44 -2.62
CA ILE A 75 3.56 -7.53 -1.97
C ILE A 75 4.09 -7.78 -0.55
N ILE A 76 5.41 -7.84 -0.36
CA ILE A 76 6.03 -8.03 0.96
C ILE A 76 5.66 -6.87 1.90
N LEU A 77 5.71 -5.63 1.41
CA LEU A 77 5.33 -4.46 2.19
C LEU A 77 3.86 -4.56 2.65
N ASN A 78 2.95 -4.94 1.76
CA ASN A 78 1.54 -5.15 2.12
C ASN A 78 1.34 -6.29 3.13
N PHE A 79 2.14 -7.36 3.06
CA PHE A 79 2.12 -8.42 4.08
C PHE A 79 2.60 -7.92 5.45
N ILE A 80 3.60 -7.04 5.50
CA ILE A 80 4.05 -6.40 6.75
C ILE A 80 2.94 -5.53 7.32
N LEU A 81 2.27 -4.72 6.49
CA LEU A 81 1.11 -3.92 6.91
C LEU A 81 0.01 -4.80 7.51
N LEU A 82 -0.31 -5.92 6.88
CA LEU A 82 -1.26 -6.89 7.41
C LEU A 82 -0.84 -7.42 8.79
N GLY A 83 0.44 -7.77 8.96
CA GLY A 83 0.98 -8.21 10.26
C GLY A 83 0.87 -7.14 11.34
N LEU A 84 1.13 -5.88 11.00
CA LEU A 84 0.95 -4.75 11.93
C LEU A 84 -0.52 -4.56 12.31
N PHE A 85 -1.45 -4.69 11.37
CA PHE A 85 -2.88 -4.63 11.69
C PHE A 85 -3.34 -5.76 12.61
N VAL A 86 -2.84 -6.98 12.40
CA VAL A 86 -3.13 -8.10 13.30
C VAL A 86 -2.57 -7.83 14.70
N TYR A 87 -1.35 -7.32 14.80
CA TYR A 87 -0.76 -6.95 16.08
C TYR A 87 -1.56 -5.85 16.78
N GLN A 88 -1.93 -4.79 16.06
CA GLN A 88 -2.78 -3.72 16.58
C GLN A 88 -4.12 -4.28 17.06
N SER A 89 -4.76 -5.15 16.29
CA SER A 89 -6.04 -5.78 16.66
C SER A 89 -5.94 -6.66 17.91
N LEU A 90 -4.77 -7.18 18.27
CA LEU A 90 -4.54 -7.96 19.50
C LEU A 90 -4.22 -7.07 20.71
N ASN A 91 -3.79 -5.83 20.46
CA ASN A 91 -3.36 -4.88 21.48
C ASN A 91 -4.40 -3.76 21.74
N VAL A 92 -5.47 -3.71 20.91
CA VAL A 92 -6.67 -2.89 21.10
C VAL A 92 -7.65 -3.62 22.01
#